data_AF-A0A838JUR2-F1
#
_entry.id   AF-A0A838JUR2-F1
#
_cell.length_a   1.000
_cell.length_b   1.000
_cell.length_c   1.000
_cell.angle_alpha   90.00
_cell.angle_beta   90.00
_cell.angle_gamma   90.00
#
_symmetry.space_group_name_H-M   'P 1'
#
loop_
_entity.id
_entity.type
_entity.pdbx_description
1 polymer ?
#
loop_
_entity_poly.entity_id
_entity_poly.type
_entity_poly.pdbx_seq_one_letter_code
_entity_poly.pdbx_strand_id
1 'polypeptide(L)' 'EAGGLTTSRDVLRDCGNMSSVTVLFILERFLEGGEFAKGDLGVLSAMGPGFSAEHVFFRC' A
#
# COMPACT_ATOMS: atom_id res chain seq x y z
N GLU A 1 9.00 -16.10 7.35
CA GLU A 1 9.22 -14.88 6.54
C GLU A 1 8.19 -13.84 6.93
N ALA A 2 8.59 -12.61 7.21
CA ALA A 2 7.64 -11.52 7.43
C ALA A 2 7.06 -11.17 6.05
N GLY A 3 5.89 -11.70 5.70
CA GLY A 3 5.27 -11.50 4.38
C GLY A 3 5.09 -10.02 4.05
N GLY A 4 5.24 -9.66 2.76
CA GLY A 4 5.38 -8.30 2.19
C GLY A 4 4.23 -7.31 2.35
N LEU A 5 3.49 -7.37 3.46
CA LEU A 5 2.42 -6.45 3.83
C LEU A 5 2.73 -5.73 5.16
N THR A 6 4.00 -5.65 5.57
CA THR A 6 4.41 -5.00 6.83
C THR A 6 3.96 -3.54 6.86
N THR A 7 4.26 -2.75 5.82
CA THR A 7 3.82 -1.35 5.70
C THR A 7 2.30 -1.20 5.82
N SER A 8 1.53 -2.07 5.17
CA SER A 8 0.07 -2.07 5.26
C SER A 8 -0.44 -2.35 6.67
N ARG A 9 0.16 -3.34 7.36
CA ARG A 9 -0.20 -3.69 8.74
C ARG A 9 0.14 -2.58 9.71
N ASP A 10 1.27 -1.91 9.52
CA ASP A 10 1.67 -0.84 10.42
C ASP A 10 0.77 0.39 10.24
N VAL A 11 0.42 0.77 9.01
CA VAL A 11 -0.54 1.89 8.80
C VAL A 11 -1.89 1.58 9.42
N LEU A 12 -2.40 0.35 9.26
CA LEU A 12 -3.64 -0.07 9.90
C LEU A 12 -3.55 -0.10 11.43
N ARG A 13 -2.38 -0.45 11.98
CA ARG A 13 -2.14 -0.44 13.44
C ARG A 13 -2.14 0.99 13.99
N ASP A 14 -1.48 1.91 13.30
CA ASP A 14 -1.22 3.26 13.77
C ASP A 14 -2.41 4.20 13.51
N CYS A 15 -3.14 3.99 12.41
CA CYS A 15 -4.18 4.90 11.93
C CYS A 15 -5.59 4.26 11.89
N GLY A 16 -5.70 2.94 12.00
CA GLY A 16 -6.95 2.21 11.80
C GLY A 16 -7.37 2.12 10.33
N ASN A 17 -8.53 1.50 10.08
CA ASN A 17 -9.13 1.48 8.75
C ASN A 17 -9.83 2.82 8.50
N MET A 18 -9.22 3.66 7.66
CA MET A 18 -9.72 4.98 7.29
C MET A 18 -10.58 4.95 6.00
N SER A 19 -11.07 3.77 5.61
CA SER A 19 -11.74 3.54 4.33
C SER A 19 -10.78 3.74 3.14
N SER A 20 -11.26 4.29 2.02
CA SER A 20 -10.51 4.41 0.76
C SER A 20 -9.16 5.12 0.86
N VAL A 21 -9.02 6.10 1.76
CA VAL A 21 -7.76 6.86 1.91
C VAL A 21 -6.62 6.03 2.51
N THR A 22 -6.92 4.89 3.15
CA THR A 22 -5.90 4.02 3.78
C THR A 22 -4.81 3.61 2.79
N VAL A 23 -5.18 3.34 1.54
CA VAL A 23 -4.23 2.91 0.50
C VAL A 23 -3.21 4.01 0.16
N LEU A 24 -3.57 5.28 0.28
CA LEU A 24 -2.69 6.41 0.02
C LEU A 24 -1.69 6.62 1.16
N PHE A 25 -2.09 6.39 2.41
CA PHE A 25 -1.18 6.41 3.57
C PHE A 25 -0.17 5.26 3.51
N ILE A 26 -0.59 4.10 3.03
CA ILE A 26 0.31 2.97 2.78
C ILE A 26 1.32 3.33 1.68
N LEU A 27 0.86 3.96 0.60
CA LEU A 27 1.74 4.41 -0.49
C LEU A 27 2.74 5.46 0.00
N GLU A 28 2.29 6.45 0.77
CA GLU A 28 3.16 7.47 1.37
C GLU A 28 4.27 6.81 2.20
N ARG A 29 3.89 5.94 3.15
CA ARG A 29 4.88 5.27 4.01
C ARG A 29 5.81 4.32 3.25
N PHE A 30 5.32 3.68 2.18
CA PHE A 30 6.16 2.88 1.29
C PHE A 30 7.21 3.75 0.58
N LEU A 31 6.80 4.90 0.04
CA LEU A 31 7.69 5.84 -0.65
C LEU A 31 8.74 6.44 0.30
N GLU A 32 8.36 6.76 1.53
CA GLU A 32 9.27 7.27 2.57
C GLU A 32 10.25 6.22 3.10
N GLY A 33 9.84 4.93 3.12
CA GLY A 33 10.67 3.84 3.61
C GLY A 33 11.88 3.53 2.71
N GLY A 34 11.82 3.87 1.42
CA GLY A 34 12.94 3.75 0.50
C GLY A 34 13.43 2.32 0.23
N GLU A 35 12.62 1.31 0.51
CA GLU A 35 12.93 -0.11 0.29
C GLU A 35 12.75 -0.55 -1.18
N PHE A 36 13.04 0.35 -2.13
CA PHE A 36 12.95 0.11 -3.57
C PHE A 36 14.08 0.84 -4.30
N ALA A 37 14.52 0.29 -5.43
CA ALA A 37 15.42 0.95 -6.34
C ALA A 37 14.65 1.77 -7.38
N LYS A 38 15.30 2.82 -7.90
CA LYS A 38 14.78 3.58 -9.03
C LYS A 38 14.56 2.66 -10.22
N GLY A 39 13.34 2.67 -10.76
CA GLY A 39 12.93 1.85 -11.88
C GLY A 39 12.24 0.54 -11.50
N ASP A 40 12.18 0.20 -10.20
CA ASP A 40 11.46 -0.97 -9.70
C ASP A 40 9.97 -0.88 -10.02
N LEU A 41 9.35 -2.04 -10.13
CA LEU A 41 7.94 -2.16 -10.47
C LEU A 41 7.12 -2.38 -9.20
N GLY A 42 6.11 -1.55 -9.03
CA GLY A 42 5.18 -1.60 -7.91
C GLY A 42 3.75 -1.91 -8.36
N VAL A 43 2.99 -2.56 -7.48
CA VAL A 43 1.54 -2.72 -7.62
C VAL A 43 0.88 -2.19 -6.35
N LEU A 44 -0.04 -1.25 -6.52
CA LEU A 44 -0.96 -0.83 -5.48
C LEU A 44 -2.31 -1.49 -5.72
N SER A 45 -2.90 -2.08 -4.69
CA SER A 45 -4.21 -2.72 -4.78
C SER A 45 -5.15 -2.14 -3.74
N ALA A 46 -6.32 -1.67 -4.19
CA ALA A 46 -7.40 -1.20 -3.34
C ALA A 46 -8.64 -2.07 -3.54
N MET A 47 -9.34 -2.39 -2.46
CA MET A 47 -10.58 -3.16 -2.50
C MET A 47 -11.69 -2.42 -1.77
N GLY A 48 -12.88 -2.44 -2.36
CA GLY A 48 -14.10 -1.84 -1.80
C GLY A 48 -15.18 -2.88 -1.53
N PRO A 49 -16.23 -2.52 -0.76
CA PRO A 49 -17.39 -3.36 -0.55
C PRO A 49 -18.07 -3.69 -1.90
N GLY A 50 -18.66 -4.88 -2.00
CA GLY A 50 -19.22 -5.36 -3.28
C GLY A 50 -18.20 -6.05 -4.20
N PHE A 51 -17.03 -6.42 -3.66
CA PHE A 51 -15.95 -7.12 -4.39
C PHE A 51 -15.38 -6.33 -5.57
N SER A 52 -15.38 -5.00 -5.50
CA SER A 52 -14.63 -4.16 -6.44
C SER A 52 -13.17 -4.12 -6.03
N ALA A 53 -12.27 -4.39 -6.98
CA ALA A 53 -10.84 -4.26 -6.80
C ALA A 53 -10.26 -3.40 -7.93
N GLU A 54 -9.42 -2.46 -7.56
CA GLU A 54 -8.67 -1.63 -8.49
C GLU A 54 -7.18 -1.80 -8.22
N HIS A 55 -6.41 -1.86 -9.30
CA HIS A 55 -4.98 -2.07 -9.25
C HIS A 55 -4.27 -1.00 -10.07
N VAL A 56 -3.25 -0.41 -9.48
CA VAL A 56 -2.35 0.53 -10.16
C VAL A 56 -0.98 -0.12 -10.27
N PHE A 57 -0.52 -0.28 -11.51
CA PHE A 57 0.85 -0.66 -11.79
C PHE A 57 1.67 0.61 -12.00
N PHE A 58 2.79 0.73 -11.30
CA PHE A 58 3.64 1.91 -11.38
C PHE A 58 5.12 1.54 -11.34
N ARG A 59 5.95 2.52 -11.69
CA ARG A 59 7.40 2.43 -11.61
C ARG A 59 7.88 3.40 -10.54
N CYS A 60 8.68 2.91 -9.59
CA CYS A 60 9.29 3.71 -8.55
C CYS A 60 10.48 4.54 -9.08
#